data_AF-A0A3S5B0P3-F1
#
_entry.id   AF-A0A3S5B0P3-F1
#
_cell.length_a   1.000
_cell.length_b   1.000
_cell.length_c   1.000
_cell.angle_alpha   90.00
_cell.angle_beta   90.00
_cell.angle_gamma   90.00
#
_symmetry.space_group_name_H-M   'P 1'
#
loop_
_entity.id
_entity.type
_entity.pdbx_description
1 polymer ?
#
loop_
_entity_poly.entity_id
_entity_poly.type
_entity_poly.pdbx_seq_one_letter_code
_entity_poly.pdbx_strand_id
1 'polypeptide(L)'
;MKSLEYRIDELINLYLRGSSFMSDEAVSIEFLFDAIVCLFYECNLPQHKSERNCQRFSNTVRNCVKKIESCRLSRSEFDTIRLIGFGAFG
;
A
#
# COMPACT_ATOMS: atom_id res chain seq x y z
N MET A 1 -29.81 -12.53 -12.45
CA MET A 1 -28.94 -11.49 -11.87
C MET A 1 -28.50 -11.97 -10.50
N LYS A 2 -27.18 -11.99 -10.19
CA LYS A 2 -26.69 -12.42 -8.87
C LYS A 2 -27.26 -11.49 -7.78
N SER A 3 -27.61 -12.04 -6.60
CA SER A 3 -28.06 -11.22 -5.47
C SER A 3 -26.92 -10.32 -4.94
N LEU A 4 -27.27 -9.25 -4.24
CA LEU A 4 -26.28 -8.36 -3.61
C LEU A 4 -25.40 -9.13 -2.63
N GLU A 5 -26.02 -9.97 -1.79
CA GLU A 5 -25.34 -10.81 -0.81
C GLU A 5 -24.31 -11.73 -1.46
N TYR A 6 -24.70 -12.40 -2.55
CA TYR A 6 -23.79 -13.28 -3.28
C TYR A 6 -22.57 -12.53 -3.83
N ARG A 7 -22.77 -11.32 -4.36
CA ARG A 7 -21.67 -10.51 -4.93
C ARG A 7 -20.72 -9.98 -3.86
N ILE A 8 -21.23 -9.65 -2.67
CA ILE A 8 -20.40 -9.24 -1.53
C ILE A 8 -19.57 -10.43 -1.05
N ASP A 9 -20.18 -11.61 -0.93
CA ASP A 9 -19.47 -12.83 -0.53
C ASP A 9 -18.38 -13.21 -1.55
N GLU A 10 -18.66 -13.07 -2.85
CA GLU A 10 -17.68 -13.27 -3.93
C GLU A 10 -16.47 -12.33 -3.77
N LEU A 11 -16.69 -11.04 -3.49
CA LEU A 11 -15.61 -10.06 -3.27
C LEU A 11 -14.81 -10.34 -2.00
N ILE A 12 -15.47 -10.76 -0.92
CA ILE A 12 -14.79 -11.11 0.34
C ILE A 12 -13.90 -12.34 0.11
N ASN A 13 -14.43 -13.39 -0.54
CA ASN A 13 -13.68 -14.59 -0.83
C ASN A 13 -12.47 -14.34 -1.72
N LEU A 14 -12.53 -13.35 -2.63
CA LEU A 14 -11.41 -12.93 -3.48
C LEU A 14 -10.15 -12.58 -2.67
N TYR A 15 -10.32 -11.90 -1.54
CA TYR A 15 -9.20 -11.47 -0.69
C TYR A 15 -8.96 -12.39 0.53
N LEU A 16 -9.96 -13.14 0.99
CA LEU A 16 -9.82 -14.04 2.14
C LEU A 16 -9.18 -15.39 1.81
N ARG A 17 -9.42 -15.96 0.63
CA ARG A 17 -8.94 -17.31 0.30
C ARG A 17 -7.47 -17.35 -0.11
N GLY A 18 -6.76 -16.23 0.08
CA GLY A 18 -5.45 -15.97 -0.49
C GLY A 18 -5.61 -15.85 -1.99
N SER A 19 -5.26 -14.71 -2.57
CA SER A 19 -4.93 -14.71 -3.98
C SER A 19 -3.79 -15.72 -4.14
N SER A 20 -4.09 -16.95 -4.60
CA SER A 20 -3.15 -17.65 -5.46
C SER A 20 -2.59 -16.59 -6.37
N PHE A 21 -1.26 -16.49 -6.46
CA PHE A 21 -0.48 -15.44 -7.13
C PHE A 21 -0.91 -15.06 -8.58
N MET A 22 -2.00 -15.62 -9.09
CA MET A 22 -2.44 -15.74 -10.48
C MET A 22 -3.96 -15.53 -10.63
N SER A 23 -4.58 -14.60 -9.91
CA SER A 23 -5.90 -14.08 -10.30
C SER A 23 -5.70 -12.70 -10.90
N ASP A 24 -6.02 -12.55 -12.19
CA ASP A 24 -5.97 -11.25 -12.90
C ASP A 24 -6.98 -10.23 -12.33
N GLU A 25 -7.87 -10.66 -11.44
CA GLU A 25 -8.94 -9.86 -10.88
C GLU A 25 -8.61 -9.32 -9.47
N ALA A 26 -7.48 -9.73 -8.87
CA ALA A 26 -7.08 -9.30 -7.53
C ALA A 26 -5.60 -8.88 -7.46
N VAL A 27 -5.32 -7.91 -6.60
CA VAL A 27 -3.96 -7.53 -6.22
C VAL A 27 -3.65 -8.03 -4.81
N SER A 28 -2.37 -8.21 -4.49
CA SER A 28 -1.98 -8.63 -3.14
C SER A 28 -2.32 -7.55 -2.11
N ILE A 29 -2.51 -7.97 -0.85
CA ILE A 29 -2.72 -7.04 0.28
C ILE A 29 -1.50 -6.11 0.43
N GLU A 30 -0.29 -6.60 0.16
CA GLU A 30 0.93 -5.80 0.17
C GLU A 30 0.87 -4.66 -0.85
N PHE A 31 0.40 -4.94 -2.06
CA PHE A 31 0.21 -3.92 -3.09
C PHE A 31 -0.84 -2.87 -2.68
N LEU A 32 -1.90 -3.28 -1.98
CA LEU A 32 -2.89 -2.33 -1.44
C LEU A 32 -2.27 -1.42 -0.37
N PHE A 33 -1.35 -1.93 0.46
CA PHE A 33 -0.60 -1.09 1.38
C PHE A 33 0.31 -0.11 0.64
N ASP A 34 0.99 -0.55 -0.42
CA ASP A 34 1.78 0.34 -1.29
C ASP A 34 0.91 1.44 -1.89
N ALA A 35 -0.28 1.10 -2.39
CA ALA A 35 -1.21 2.07 -2.96
C ALA A 35 -1.66 3.13 -1.94
N ILE A 36 -1.99 2.73 -0.71
CA ILE A 36 -2.39 3.66 0.36
C ILE A 36 -1.23 4.59 0.75
N VAL A 37 -0.01 4.04 0.92
CA VAL A 37 1.18 4.83 1.27
C VAL A 37 1.54 5.80 0.15
N CYS A 38 1.51 5.32 -1.10
CA CYS A 38 1.74 6.15 -2.29
C CYS A 38 0.77 7.33 -2.35
N LEU A 39 -0.55 7.05 -2.27
CA LEU A 39 -1.56 8.09 -2.31
C LEU A 39 -1.44 9.07 -1.13
N PHE A 40 -1.07 8.58 0.06
CA PHE A 40 -0.81 9.44 1.21
C PHE A 40 0.34 10.43 0.91
N TYR A 41 1.46 9.98 0.34
CA TYR A 41 2.54 10.88 -0.02
C TYR A 41 2.14 11.89 -1.09
N GLU A 42 1.47 11.45 -2.15
CA GLU A 42 0.96 12.33 -3.21
C GLU A 42 0.03 13.42 -2.66
N CYS A 43 -0.90 13.06 -1.78
CA CYS A 43 -1.80 14.02 -1.13
C CYS A 43 -1.10 15.02 -0.20
N ASN A 44 0.12 14.71 0.26
CA ASN A 44 0.92 15.60 1.11
C ASN A 44 1.93 16.45 0.31
N LEU A 45 2.00 16.29 -1.02
CA LEU A 45 2.83 17.15 -1.87
C LEU A 45 2.34 18.61 -1.81
N PRO A 46 3.24 19.60 -1.98
CA PRO A 46 2.89 21.03 -1.87
C PRO A 46 1.70 21.45 -2.73
N GLN A 47 1.55 20.89 -3.93
CA GLN A 47 0.45 21.19 -4.84
C GLN A 47 -0.92 20.60 -4.41
N HIS A 48 -0.93 19.56 -3.57
CA HIS A 48 -2.16 18.84 -3.18
C HIS A 48 -2.52 19.03 -1.70
N LYS A 49 -1.55 19.35 -0.85
CA LYS A 49 -1.75 19.48 0.61
C LYS A 49 -2.71 20.58 1.02
N SER A 50 -3.05 21.53 0.16
CA SER A 50 -4.05 22.57 0.41
C SER A 50 -5.46 22.19 -0.06
N GLU A 51 -5.59 21.11 -0.84
CA GLU A 51 -6.88 20.61 -1.31
C GLU A 51 -7.61 19.88 -0.18
N ARG A 52 -8.89 20.20 0.01
CA ARG A 52 -9.68 19.77 1.18
C ARG A 52 -9.82 18.25 1.26
N ASN A 53 -10.05 17.58 0.14
CA ASN A 53 -10.20 16.13 0.11
C ASN A 53 -8.87 15.42 0.37
N CYS A 54 -7.75 15.92 -0.16
CA CYS A 54 -6.40 15.43 0.08
C CYS A 54 -6.00 15.57 1.56
N GLN A 55 -6.32 16.71 2.17
CA GLN A 55 -6.13 16.91 3.62
C GLN A 55 -6.98 15.94 4.43
N ARG A 56 -8.26 15.80 4.09
CA ARG A 56 -9.18 14.90 4.77
C ARG A 56 -8.70 13.45 4.68
N PHE A 57 -8.32 13.00 3.49
CA PHE A 57 -7.75 11.66 3.25
C PHE A 57 -6.48 11.47 4.09
N SER A 58 -5.50 12.36 3.95
CA SER A 58 -4.23 12.29 4.65
C SER A 58 -4.40 12.23 6.16
N ASN A 59 -5.28 13.05 6.72
CA ASN A 59 -5.56 13.04 8.16
C ASN A 59 -6.25 11.75 8.61
N THR A 60 -7.11 11.17 7.78
CA THR A 60 -7.82 9.93 8.09
C THR A 60 -6.87 8.73 8.12
N VAL A 61 -5.96 8.63 7.14
CA VAL A 61 -5.09 7.46 6.99
C VAL A 61 -3.73 7.61 7.70
N ARG A 62 -3.40 8.79 8.23
CA ARG A 62 -2.09 9.12 8.84
C ARG A 62 -1.57 8.04 9.79
N ASN A 63 -2.41 7.59 10.74
CA ASN A 63 -1.99 6.61 11.74
C ASN A 63 -1.83 5.21 11.12
N CYS A 64 -2.64 4.88 10.12
CA CYS A 64 -2.52 3.63 9.37
C CYS A 64 -1.18 3.60 8.60
N VAL A 65 -0.87 4.66 7.86
CA VAL A 65 0.39 4.79 7.11
C VAL A 65 1.59 4.71 8.05
N LYS A 66 1.59 5.45 9.17
CA LYS A 66 2.65 5.34 10.19
C LYS A 66 2.84 3.91 10.69
N LYS A 67 1.74 3.17 10.90
CA LYS A 67 1.82 1.79 11.36
C LYS A 67 2.40 0.88 10.28
N ILE A 68 1.96 1.01 9.03
CA ILE A 68 2.50 0.29 7.88
C ILE A 68 4.00 0.52 7.78
N GLU A 69 4.44 1.78 7.76
CA GLU A 69 5.86 2.16 7.67
C GLU A 69 6.69 1.61 8.83
N SER A 70 6.17 1.67 10.06
CA SER A 70 6.87 1.14 11.24
C SER A 70 7.06 -0.38 11.24
N CYS A 71 6.28 -1.10 10.43
CA CYS A 71 6.35 -2.55 10.30
C CYS A 71 7.11 -2.99 9.04
N ARG A 72 7.36 -2.08 8.10
CA ARG A 72 8.14 -2.36 6.89
C ARG A 72 9.63 -2.30 7.19
N LEU A 73 10.39 -3.11 6.47
CA LEU A 73 11.85 -3.08 6.54
C LEU A 73 12.37 -1.70 6.10
N SER A 74 13.19 -1.10 6.95
CA SER A 74 13.92 0.13 6.69
C SER A 74 15.40 -0.18 6.45
N ARG A 75 16.03 0.60 5.57
CA ARG A 75 17.49 0.54 5.37
C ARG A 75 18.26 0.72 6.69
N SER A 76 17.72 1.50 7.64
CA SER A 76 18.35 1.75 8.94
C SER A 76 18.45 0.52 9.83
N GLU A 77 17.73 -0.57 9.52
CA GLU A 77 17.83 -1.84 10.24
C GLU A 77 19.00 -2.71 9.78
N PHE A 78 19.72 -2.28 8.73
CA PHE A 78 20.83 -3.02 8.15
C PHE A 78 22.14 -2.24 8.29
N ASP A 79 23.16 -2.89 8.86
CA ASP A 79 24.53 -2.38 8.89
C ASP A 79 25.29 -2.81 7.63
N THR A 80 25.83 -1.83 6.90
CA THR A 80 26.65 -2.10 5.72
C THR A 80 28.06 -2.48 6.14
N ILE A 81 28.36 -3.79 6.16
CA ILE A 81 29.69 -4.30 6.50
C ILE A 81 30.73 -3.92 5.42
N ARG A 82 30.37 -4.11 4.15
CA ARG A 82 31.26 -3.80 3.02
C ARG A 82 30.44 -3.68 1.72
N LEU A 83 30.82 -2.72 0.88
CA LEU A 83 30.38 -2.67 -0.52
C LEU A 83 31.28 -3.56 -1.38
N ILE A 84 30.69 -4.51 -2.12
CA ILE A 84 31.43 -5.51 -2.89
C ILE A 84 31.31 -5.35 -4.41
N GLY A 85 30.51 -4.40 -4.87
CA GLY A 85 30.32 -4.12 -6.30
C GLY A 85 29.39 -2.92 -6.51
N PHE A 86 29.36 -2.43 -7.74
CA PHE A 86 28.46 -1.38 -8.19
C PHE A 86 27.84 -1.82 -9.52
N GLY A 87 26.51 -1.77 -9.61
CA GLY A 87 25.76 -2.02 -10.83
C GLY A 87 25.48 -0.73 -11.61
N ALA A 88 24.64 -0.85 -12.65
CA ALA A 88 24.25 0.28 -13.49
C ALA A 88 23.43 1.37 -12.74
N PHE A 89 22.75 1.02 -11.65
CA PHE A 89 21.87 1.93 -10.90
C PHE A 89 22.15 1.94 -9.38
N GLY A 90 23.29 1.39 -8.97
CA GLY A 90 23.62 1.11 -7.57
C GLY A 90 24.31 -0.23 -7.41
#